data_AF-A0A923QLR1-F1
#
_entry.id   AF-A0A923QLR1-F1
#
_cell.length_a   1.000
_cell.length_b   1.000
_cell.length_c   1.000
_cell.angle_alpha   90.00
_cell.angle_beta   90.00
_cell.angle_gamma   90.00
#
_symmetry.space_group_name_H-M   'P 1'
#
loop_
_entity.id
_entity.type
_entity.pdbx_description
1 polymer ?
#
loop_
_entity_poly.entity_id
_entity_poly.type
_entity_poly.pdbx_seq_one_letter_code
_entity_poly.pdbx_strand_id
1 'polypeptide(L)' 'IRSRKQPNAPVVAGYYHSIANIMTNAAVRTGGKATFDEATQEVMVEGKVFKY' A
#
# COMPACT_ATOMS: atom_id res chain seq x y z
N ILE A 1 18.52 -17.61 11.88
CA ILE A 1 17.25 -18.39 11.90
C ILE A 1 17.45 -19.64 12.75
N ARG A 2 17.58 -19.52 14.08
CA ARG A 2 17.87 -20.66 14.98
C ARG A 2 16.68 -21.08 15.84
N SER A 3 15.70 -20.21 16.00
CA SER A 3 14.54 -20.44 16.91
C SER A 3 13.21 -20.64 16.18
N ARG A 4 13.20 -20.68 14.83
CA ARG A 4 11.98 -20.73 13.97
C ARG A 4 10.88 -19.70 14.33
N LYS A 5 11.21 -18.68 15.13
CA LYS A 5 10.31 -17.61 15.51
C LYS A 5 9.98 -16.76 14.29
N GLN A 6 8.71 -16.37 14.15
CA GLN A 6 8.29 -15.45 13.10
C GLN A 6 9.07 -14.13 13.23
N PRO A 7 9.65 -13.60 12.15
CA PRO A 7 10.35 -12.32 12.18
C PRO A 7 9.39 -11.20 12.55
N ASN A 8 9.87 -10.17 13.26
CA ASN A 8 9.06 -8.99 13.59
C ASN A 8 8.58 -8.23 12.34
N ALA A 9 9.29 -8.39 11.20
CA ALA A 9 8.90 -7.87 9.89
C ALA A 9 8.61 -9.05 8.95
N PRO A 10 7.37 -9.58 8.94
CA PRO A 10 6.98 -10.61 7.99
C PRO A 10 6.92 -10.05 6.56
N VAL A 11 6.98 -10.92 5.55
CA VAL A 11 6.90 -10.53 4.13
C VAL A 11 5.68 -9.67 3.81
N VAL A 12 4.55 -9.96 4.48
CA VAL A 12 3.29 -9.21 4.33
C VAL A 12 3.43 -7.74 4.77
N ALA A 13 4.31 -7.44 5.74
CA ALA A 13 4.60 -6.05 6.11
C ALA A 13 5.27 -5.30 4.95
N GLY A 14 6.11 -5.97 4.16
CA GLY A 14 6.69 -5.41 2.93
C GLY A 14 5.63 -5.10 1.87
N TYR A 15 4.64 -5.98 1.71
CA TYR A 15 3.51 -5.75 0.81
C TYR A 15 2.70 -4.51 1.22
N TYR A 16 2.33 -4.37 2.49
CA TYR A 16 1.64 -3.19 2.99
C TYR A 16 2.48 -1.91 2.88
N HIS A 17 3.80 -2.01 3.09
CA HIS A 17 4.71 -0.88 2.92
C HIS A 17 4.71 -0.37 1.47
N SER A 18 4.73 -1.28 0.48
CA SER A 18 4.64 -0.91 -0.93
C SER A 18 3.31 -0.23 -1.28
N ILE A 19 2.18 -0.73 -0.76
CA ILE A 19 0.87 -0.09 -0.94
C ILE A 19 0.88 1.33 -0.37
N ALA A 20 1.36 1.51 0.86
CA ALA A 20 1.43 2.82 1.51
C ALA A 20 2.29 3.81 0.71
N ASN A 21 3.38 3.35 0.11
CA ASN A 21 4.23 4.19 -0.74
C ASN A 21 3.47 4.65 -2.00
N ILE A 22 2.72 3.76 -2.65
CA ILE A 22 1.89 4.10 -3.82
C ILE A 22 0.78 5.08 -3.42
N MET A 23 0.09 4.84 -2.31
CA MET A 23 -0.94 5.74 -1.77
C MET A 23 -0.37 7.13 -1.46
N THR A 24 0.84 7.20 -0.90
CA THR A 24 1.50 8.48 -0.59
C THR A 24 1.82 9.24 -1.87
N ASN A 25 2.37 8.58 -2.88
CA ASN A 25 2.60 9.19 -4.20
C ASN A 25 1.30 9.65 -4.86
N ALA A 26 0.24 8.84 -4.74
CA ALA A 26 -1.07 9.17 -5.27
C ALA A 26 -1.62 10.44 -4.62
N ALA A 27 -1.58 10.53 -3.28
CA ALA A 27 -2.03 11.70 -2.53
C ALA A 27 -1.20 12.96 -2.86
N VAL A 28 0.13 12.85 -2.91
CA VAL A 28 1.02 13.99 -3.21
C VAL A 28 0.80 14.54 -4.62
N ARG A 29 0.56 13.66 -5.61
CA ARG A 29 0.41 14.08 -7.01
C ARG A 29 -0.97 14.63 -7.34
N THR A 30 -2.00 14.13 -6.67
CA THR A 30 -3.39 14.50 -6.95
C THR A 30 -3.91 15.56 -5.98
N GLY A 31 -3.31 15.70 -4.80
CA GLY A 31 -3.84 16.51 -3.70
C GLY A 31 -5.06 15.88 -2.99
N GLY A 32 -5.53 14.72 -3.46
CA GLY A 32 -6.72 14.04 -2.97
C GLY A 32 -6.41 12.97 -1.93
N LYS A 33 -7.45 12.52 -1.21
CA LYS A 33 -7.34 11.40 -0.27
C LYS A 33 -7.12 10.09 -1.05
N ALA A 34 -5.98 9.46 -0.85
CA ALA A 34 -5.70 8.12 -1.35
C ALA A 34 -6.28 7.05 -0.40
N THR A 35 -6.83 6.00 -0.99
CA THR A 35 -7.40 4.83 -0.32
C THR A 35 -6.97 3.57 -1.06
N PHE A 36 -6.93 2.43 -0.38
CA PHE A 36 -6.65 1.14 -1.00
C PHE A 36 -7.94 0.32 -1.03
N ASP A 37 -8.27 -0.22 -2.20
CA ASP A 37 -9.37 -1.16 -2.37
C ASP A 37 -8.82 -2.59 -2.27
N GLU A 38 -9.18 -3.31 -1.21
CA GLU A 38 -8.73 -4.69 -0.99
C GLU A 38 -9.33 -5.68 -1.98
N ALA A 39 -10.50 -5.38 -2.57
CA ALA A 39 -11.19 -6.27 -3.50
C ALA A 39 -10.52 -6.27 -4.87
N THR A 40 -10.14 -5.09 -5.36
CA THR A 40 -9.45 -4.93 -6.65
C THR A 40 -7.93 -4.88 -6.52
N GLN A 41 -7.41 -4.74 -5.29
CA GLN A 41 -5.99 -4.51 -4.98
C GLN A 41 -5.42 -3.25 -5.65
N GLU A 42 -6.25 -2.22 -5.84
CA GLU A 42 -5.88 -0.97 -6.50
C GLU A 42 -5.83 0.20 -5.51
N VAL A 43 -4.95 1.17 -5.79
CA VAL A 43 -4.93 2.44 -5.08
C VAL A 43 -5.88 3.42 -5.76
N MET A 44 -6.83 3.93 -4.99
CA MET A 44 -7.91 4.81 -5.43
C MET A 44 -7.69 6.22 -4.88
N VAL A 45 -7.89 7.22 -5.72
CA VAL A 45 -7.92 8.63 -5.32
C VAL A 45 -9.20 9.25 -5.85
N GLU A 46 -9.97 9.91 -4.97
CA GLU A 46 -11.20 10.62 -5.36
C GLU A 46 -12.19 9.75 -6.19
N GLY A 47 -12.23 8.45 -5.90
CA GLY A 47 -13.10 7.49 -6.59
C GLY A 47 -12.58 6.98 -7.94
N LYS A 48 -11.32 7.28 -8.32
CA LYS A 48 -10.68 6.78 -9.54
C LYS A 48 -9.41 6.00 -9.22
N VAL A 49 -9.12 4.99 -10.05
CA VAL A 49 -7.85 4.24 -9.97
C VAL A 49 -6.70 5.19 -10.26
N PHE A 50 -5.73 5.25 -9.35
CA PHE A 50 -4.52 6.03 -9.54
C PHE A 50 -3.60 5.30 -10.54
N LYS A 51 -3.44 5.90 -11.72
CA LYS A 51 -2.49 5.46 -12.75
C LYS A 51 -1.50 6.59 -13.00
N TYR A 52 -0.23 6.22 -13.15
CA TYR A 52 0.83 7.12 -13.60
C TYR A 52 1.22 6.79 -15.04
#